data_AF-A0A8T4JCA1-F1
#
_entry.id   AF-A0A8T4JCA1-F1
#
_cell.length_a   1.000
_cell.length_b   1.000
_cell.length_c   1.000
_cell.angle_alpha   90.00
_cell.angle_beta   90.00
_cell.angle_gamma   90.00
#
_symmetry.space_group_name_H-M   'P 1'
#
loop_
_entity.id
_entity.type
_entity.pdbx_description
1 polymer ?
#
loop_
_entity_poly.entity_id
_entity_poly.type
_entity_poly.pdbx_seq_one_letter_code
_entity_poly.pdbx_strand_id
1 'polypeptide(L)'
;MYTLKHVPEDFIVEEIAPAFDENSDGEFLIVKIVKRGMNTEDVAKKLSEALHIPRKFVGYCGAKDRHAITTQYMSLKEIKKEQVASFDYEKITLEVVGSKNIPLSLG
;
A
#
# COMPACT_ATOMS: atom_id res chain seq x y z
N MET A 1 7.67 -30.48 -18.12
CA MET A 1 6.59 -29.52 -18.39
C MET A 1 6.20 -28.93 -17.05
N TYR A 2 6.75 -27.77 -16.68
CA TYR A 2 6.46 -27.16 -15.37
C TYR A 2 5.21 -26.30 -15.50
N THR A 3 4.09 -26.79 -14.99
CA THR A 3 2.86 -26.02 -14.83
C THR A 3 3.04 -25.13 -13.61
N LEU A 4 3.43 -23.87 -13.81
CA LEU A 4 3.39 -22.85 -12.75
C LEU A 4 1.94 -22.74 -12.28
N LYS A 5 1.71 -23.14 -11.02
CA LYS A 5 0.38 -23.40 -10.48
C LYS A 5 -0.43 -22.10 -10.43
N HIS A 6 -1.65 -22.25 -10.91
CA HIS A 6 -2.63 -21.22 -11.25
C HIS A 6 -3.50 -20.88 -10.03
N VAL A 7 -2.87 -20.47 -8.92
CA VAL A 7 -3.55 -20.00 -7.71
C VAL A 7 -2.78 -18.81 -7.12
N PRO A 8 -3.45 -17.66 -6.84
CA PRO A 8 -2.80 -16.45 -6.34
C PRO A 8 -2.15 -16.62 -4.95
N GLU A 9 -2.43 -17.73 -4.26
CA GLU A 9 -1.82 -18.10 -2.97
C GLU A 9 -0.39 -18.65 -3.08
N ASP A 10 0.08 -19.04 -4.28
CA ASP A 10 1.42 -19.61 -4.46
C ASP A 10 2.51 -18.54 -4.66
N PHE A 11 2.14 -17.26 -4.84
CA PHE A 11 3.07 -16.16 -5.08
C PHE A 11 2.89 -15.05 -4.04
N ILE A 12 3.83 -14.99 -3.10
CA ILE A 12 3.95 -13.91 -2.11
C ILE A 12 5.10 -13.01 -2.55
N VAL A 13 4.81 -11.73 -2.81
CA VAL A 13 5.83 -10.73 -3.12
C VAL A 13 5.91 -9.75 -1.96
N GLU A 14 7.05 -9.72 -1.28
CA GLU A 14 7.33 -8.75 -0.22
C GLU A 14 8.25 -7.65 -0.75
N GLU A 15 7.78 -6.40 -0.69
CA GLU A 15 8.61 -5.23 -0.99
C GLU A 15 9.56 -4.96 0.19
N ILE A 16 10.78 -4.52 -0.11
CA ILE A 16 11.73 -4.10 0.93
C ILE A 16 11.20 -2.80 1.55
N ALA A 17 11.11 -2.77 2.87
CA ALA A 17 10.70 -1.60 3.63
C ALA A 17 11.56 -0.37 3.25
N PRO A 18 10.95 0.75 2.82
CA PRO A 18 11.70 1.99 2.64
C PRO A 18 12.13 2.52 4.02
N ALA A 19 13.17 3.34 4.09
CA ALA A 19 13.49 4.05 5.33
C ALA A 19 12.32 5.00 5.68
N PHE A 20 11.76 4.85 6.88
CA PHE A 20 10.68 5.68 7.43
C PHE A 20 10.95 5.98 8.91
N ASP A 21 10.33 7.04 9.41
CA ASP A 21 10.43 7.45 10.81
C ASP A 21 9.18 7.01 11.57
N GLU A 22 9.34 6.10 12.54
CA GLU A 22 8.22 5.57 13.34
C GLU A 22 7.65 6.61 14.32
N ASN A 23 8.52 7.53 14.77
CA ASN A 23 8.24 8.52 15.82
C ASN A 23 8.12 9.97 15.31
N SER A 24 8.10 10.17 13.99
CA SER A 24 7.97 11.51 13.40
C SER A 24 6.55 11.75 12.89
N ASP A 25 6.11 13.01 12.91
CA ASP A 25 4.90 13.50 12.22
C ASP A 25 5.30 14.05 10.84
N GLY A 26 5.83 13.18 9.98
CA GLY A 26 6.13 13.51 8.60
C GLY A 26 4.86 13.84 7.79
N GLU A 27 5.02 14.64 6.74
CA GLU A 27 3.91 15.07 5.87
C GLU A 27 3.18 13.91 5.17
N PHE A 28 3.86 12.77 5.01
CA PHE A 28 3.34 11.55 4.41
C PHE A 28 3.37 10.39 5.41
N LEU A 29 2.21 9.80 5.68
CA LEU A 29 2.14 8.54 6.41
C LEU A 29 2.57 7.38 5.50
N ILE A 30 3.44 6.52 6.01
CA ILE A 30 3.83 5.30 5.33
C ILE A 30 2.99 4.16 5.86
N VAL A 31 2.33 3.49 4.92
CA VAL A 31 1.45 2.36 5.20
C VAL A 31 1.97 1.12 4.48
N LYS A 32 1.98 0.01 5.19
CA LYS A 32 2.19 -1.32 4.64
C LYS A 32 0.84 -1.87 4.22
N ILE A 33 0.73 -2.20 2.94
CA ILE A 33 -0.47 -2.77 2.33
C ILE A 33 -0.20 -4.22 1.98
N VAL A 34 -1.07 -5.13 2.40
CA VAL A 34 -1.16 -6.49 1.88
C VAL A 34 -2.41 -6.60 1.03
N LYS A 35 -2.24 -6.78 -0.27
CA LYS A 35 -3.35 -6.93 -1.22
C LYS A 35 -3.42 -8.36 -1.76
N ARG A 36 -4.64 -8.86 -2.01
CA ARG A 36 -4.89 -10.15 -2.67
C ARG A 36 -5.81 -9.99 -3.88
N GLY A 37 -5.37 -10.41 -5.06
CA GLY A 37 -6.22 -10.42 -6.26
C GLY A 37 -6.52 -9.02 -6.84
N MET A 38 -5.73 -8.00 -6.50
CA MET A 38 -5.97 -6.60 -6.89
C MET A 38 -4.71 -5.98 -7.49
N ASN A 39 -4.86 -5.02 -8.41
CA ASN A 39 -3.73 -4.22 -8.88
C ASN A 39 -3.41 -3.11 -7.88
N THR A 40 -2.17 -2.62 -7.88
CA THR A 40 -1.74 -1.49 -7.04
C THR A 40 -2.57 -0.22 -7.29
N GLU A 41 -2.91 0.07 -8.55
CA GLU A 41 -3.71 1.26 -8.90
C GLU A 41 -5.15 1.17 -8.35
N ASP A 42 -5.77 -0.01 -8.40
CA ASP A 42 -7.10 -0.24 -7.82
C ASP A 42 -7.09 -0.03 -6.30
N VAL A 43 -6.04 -0.54 -5.63
CA VAL A 43 -5.82 -0.31 -4.20
C VAL A 43 -5.66 1.19 -3.92
N ALA A 44 -4.82 1.89 -4.67
CA ALA A 44 -4.59 3.32 -4.45
C ALA A 44 -5.85 4.16 -4.68
N LYS A 45 -6.68 3.81 -5.67
CA LYS A 45 -7.99 4.42 -5.88
C LYS A 45 -8.93 4.15 -4.71
N LYS A 46 -8.95 2.92 -4.18
CA LYS A 46 -9.80 2.55 -3.03
C LYS A 46 -9.39 3.26 -1.76
N LEU A 47 -8.09 3.42 -1.52
CA LEU A 47 -7.57 4.22 -0.42
C LEU A 47 -7.98 5.69 -0.56
N SER A 48 -7.86 6.25 -1.76
CA SER A 48 -8.30 7.62 -2.06
C SER A 48 -9.79 7.82 -1.78
N GLU A 49 -10.64 6.89 -2.21
CA GLU A 49 -12.09 6.93 -2.00
C GLU A 49 -12.46 6.76 -0.51
N ALA A 50 -11.89 5.76 0.17
CA ALA A 50 -12.20 5.44 1.57
C ALA A 50 -11.69 6.48 2.56
N LEU A 51 -10.52 7.06 2.29
CA LEU A 51 -9.90 8.07 3.15
C LEU A 51 -10.29 9.50 2.76
N HIS A 52 -11.12 9.66 1.71
CA HIS A 52 -11.54 10.96 1.17
C HIS A 52 -10.38 11.90 0.81
N ILE A 53 -9.26 11.34 0.34
CA ILE A 53 -8.09 12.11 -0.10
C ILE A 53 -7.95 12.08 -1.62
N PRO A 54 -7.37 13.12 -2.25
CA PRO A 54 -7.05 13.09 -3.67
C PRO A 54 -6.12 11.93 -4.04
N ARG A 55 -6.37 11.25 -5.17
CA ARG A 55 -5.52 10.16 -5.67
C ARG A 55 -4.04 10.53 -5.79
N LYS A 56 -3.74 11.79 -6.12
CA LYS A 56 -2.37 12.35 -6.19
C LYS A 56 -1.60 12.33 -4.85
N PHE A 57 -2.30 12.16 -3.73
CA PHE A 57 -1.70 12.06 -2.40
C PHE A 57 -1.36 10.63 -2.00
N VAL A 58 -1.74 9.65 -2.83
CA VAL A 58 -1.37 8.25 -2.67
C VAL A 58 -0.16 7.97 -3.58
N GLY A 59 0.99 7.73 -2.98
CA GLY A 59 2.25 7.39 -3.66
C GLY A 59 2.65 5.94 -3.42
N TYR A 60 3.34 5.32 -4.37
CA TYR A 60 3.91 3.97 -4.26
C TYR A 60 5.09 3.80 -5.24
N CYS A 61 5.97 2.85 -4.95
CA CYS A 61 7.21 2.62 -5.70
C CYS A 61 7.06 1.72 -6.94
N GLY A 62 5.89 1.16 -7.23
CA GLY A 62 5.65 0.35 -8.43
C GLY A 62 4.29 -0.31 -8.51
N ALA A 63 3.78 -0.55 -9.72
CA ALA A 63 2.57 -1.35 -9.88
C ALA A 63 2.90 -2.84 -9.75
N LYS A 64 2.16 -3.54 -8.88
CA LYS A 64 2.24 -4.99 -8.74
C LYS A 64 1.04 -5.65 -9.41
N ASP A 65 1.27 -6.78 -10.05
CA ASP A 65 0.25 -7.57 -10.73
C ASP A 65 -0.84 -8.06 -9.76
N ARG A 66 -2.04 -8.32 -10.29
CA ARG A 66 -3.20 -8.80 -9.53
C ARG A 66 -3.12 -10.28 -9.16
N HIS A 67 -2.34 -11.10 -9.87
CA HIS A 67 -2.37 -12.55 -9.70
C HIS A 67 -1.56 -13.08 -8.50
N ALA A 68 -1.20 -12.23 -7.54
CA ALA A 68 -0.38 -12.59 -6.38
C ALA A 68 -0.90 -11.92 -5.10
N ILE A 69 -0.54 -12.49 -3.94
CA ILE A 69 -0.59 -11.77 -2.66
C ILE A 69 0.68 -10.92 -2.59
N THR A 70 0.51 -9.61 -2.48
CA THR A 70 1.67 -8.70 -2.50
C THR A 70 1.64 -7.75 -1.33
N THR A 71 2.74 -7.70 -0.61
CA THR A 71 3.04 -6.70 0.41
C THR A 71 3.78 -5.54 -0.26
N GLN A 72 3.26 -4.33 -0.12
CA GLN A 72 3.81 -3.11 -0.71
C GLN A 72 3.68 -1.93 0.24
N TYR A 73 4.59 -0.97 0.14
CA TYR A 73 4.52 0.27 0.90
C TYR A 73 3.90 1.39 0.06
N MET A 74 2.99 2.16 0.67
CA MET A 74 2.40 3.35 0.07
C MET A 74 2.57 4.55 1.00
N SER A 75 2.69 5.74 0.42
CA SER A 75 2.68 7.01 1.15
C SER A 75 1.35 7.70 0.98
N LEU A 76 0.77 8.19 2.08
CA LEU A 76 -0.49 8.93 2.09
C LEU A 76 -0.26 10.31 2.67
N LYS A 77 -0.61 11.36 1.92
CA LYS A 77 -0.48 12.76 2.37
C LYS A 77 -1.77 13.27 3.04
N GLU A 78 -1.62 14.20 3.99
CA GLU A 78 -2.73 14.92 4.66
C GLU A 78 -3.77 13.99 5.31
N ILE A 79 -3.31 12.85 5.83
CA ILE A 79 -4.15 11.86 6.50
C ILE A 79 -3.62 11.59 7.91
N LYS A 80 -4.52 11.29 8.85
CA LYS A 80 -4.16 10.91 10.22
C LYS A 80 -4.20 9.40 10.42
N LYS A 81 -3.44 8.92 11.40
CA LYS A 81 -3.37 7.49 11.74
C LYS A 81 -4.75 6.92 12.10
N GLU A 82 -5.61 7.72 12.73
CA GLU A 82 -6.98 7.32 13.10
C GLU A 82 -7.87 7.04 11.87
N GLN A 83 -7.76 7.84 10.80
CA GLN A 83 -8.56 7.64 9.59
C GLN A 83 -8.14 6.36 8.88
N VAL A 84 -6.84 6.09 8.89
CA VAL A 84 -6.27 4.87 8.35
C VAL A 84 -6.72 3.64 9.13
N ALA A 85 -6.82 3.72 10.45
CA ALA A 85 -7.33 2.64 11.30
C ALA A 85 -8.81 2.32 11.06
N SER A 86 -9.57 3.25 10.46
CA SER A 86 -10.98 3.03 10.08
C SER A 86 -11.16 2.36 8.72
N PHE A 87 -10.06 2.16 7.98
CA PHE A 87 -10.11 1.49 6.68
C PHE A 87 -10.33 -0.01 6.88
N ASP A 88 -11.48 -0.51 6.45
CA ASP A 88 -11.81 -1.94 6.46
C ASP A 88 -12.19 -2.39 5.04
N TYR A 89 -11.42 -3.35 4.52
CA TYR A 89 -11.68 -3.92 3.19
C TYR A 89 -11.20 -5.37 3.12
N GLU A 90 -12.10 -6.31 2.86
CA GLU A 90 -11.84 -7.76 2.93
C GLU A 90 -10.59 -8.26 2.17
N LYS A 91 -10.18 -7.56 1.11
CA LYS A 91 -9.05 -7.95 0.24
C LYS A 91 -7.76 -7.14 0.46
N ILE A 92 -7.79 -6.16 1.36
CA ILE A 92 -6.69 -5.23 1.61
C ILE A 92 -6.48 -5.10 3.12
N THR A 93 -5.32 -5.52 3.60
CA THR A 93 -4.87 -5.21 4.95
C THR A 93 -3.97 -3.98 4.91
N LEU A 94 -4.22 -3.03 5.80
CA LEU A 94 -3.46 -1.79 5.88
C LEU A 94 -2.94 -1.61 7.31
N GLU A 95 -1.62 -1.45 7.43
CA GLU A 95 -0.93 -1.14 8.68
C GLU A 95 -0.13 0.16 8.54
N VAL A 96 -0.23 1.08 9.51
CA VAL A 96 0.64 2.26 9.55
C VAL A 96 1.98 1.86 10.15
N VAL A 97 3.06 2.04 9.40
CA VAL A 97 4.42 1.68 9.85
C VAL A 97 5.26 2.89 10.24
N GLY A 98 4.90 4.10 9.81
CA GLY A 98 5.64 5.31 10.15
C GLY A 98 5.24 6.49 9.29
N SER A 99 6.14 7.47 9.17
CA SER A 99 5.95 8.65 8.34
C SER A 99 7.25 9.05 7.61
N LYS A 100 7.11 9.93 6.60
CA LYS A 100 8.20 10.55 5.84
C LYS A 100 7.82 11.97 5.43
N ASN A 101 8.83 12.78 5.11
CA ASN A 101 8.65 14.12 4.53
C ASN A 101 8.59 14.14 3.00
N ILE A 102 8.73 12.99 2.35
CA ILE A 102 8.66 12.82 0.90
C ILE A 102 7.70 11.68 0.54
N PRO A 103 6.97 11.78 -0.59
CA PRO A 103 6.15 10.68 -1.05
C PRO A 103 7.01 9.50 -1.50
N LEU A 104 6.43 8.29 -1.45
CA LEU A 104 6.96 7.16 -2.19
C LEU A 104 6.63 7.37 -3.67
N SER A 105 7.66 7.51 -4.49
CA SER A 105 7.53 7.53 -5.95
C SER A 105 8.46 6.48 -6.56
N LEU A 106 8.08 6.00 -7.74
CA LEU A 106 9.01 5.29 -8.61
C LEU A 106 10.16 6.26 -8.93
N GLY A 107 11.40 5.81 -8.74
CA GLY A 107 12.58 6.54 -9.24
C GLY A 107 12.58 6.61 -10.75
#